data_AF-A0A7W7Z647-F1
#
_entry.id   AF-A0A7W7Z647-F1
#
_cell.length_a   1.000
_cell.length_b   1.000
_cell.length_c   1.000
_cell.angle_alpha   90.00
_cell.angle_beta   90.00
_cell.angle_gamma   90.00
#
_symmetry.space_group_name_H-M   'P 1'
#
loop_
_entity.id
_entity.type
_entity.pdbx_description
1 polymer ?
#
loop_
_entity_poly.entity_id
_entity_poly.type
_entity_poly.pdbx_seq_one_letter_code
_entity_poly.pdbx_strand_id
1 'polypeptide(L)'
;MTSGIGGAALSGHSLLNGGVALVALGGFGPPLLVAAARATSGEGAPRMPSDRHGAAFDAVYAPTRIKHPMVRRAYLEQGAGAERGSRGKGDFVRVSWERALDLVAAELRRVAGVHGSAAVFSGADGGESRGQLHGRPRLLRRLMSLTGVAVAACDAPRAAPWDAAEAGEIKLAYWLGGLLPVAGADRNRLLRLWRSLETCIVQDSHWTPAARRADIVLPTTTSWERDDIECVDDEAGRSLRPIKRLIAPLFESRSDHAIFAALAERLGKGQAFTESRS
;
A
#
# COMPACT_ATOMS: atom_id res chain seq x y z
N MET A 1 5.56 47.73 26.01
CA MET A 1 6.73 46.86 25.74
C MET A 1 6.96 45.98 26.96
N THR A 2 6.70 44.67 26.83
CA THR A 2 7.34 43.53 27.51
C THR A 2 6.49 42.28 27.22
N SER A 3 6.98 41.42 26.32
CA SER A 3 6.42 40.11 26.01
C SER A 3 6.99 39.07 26.98
N GLY A 4 6.12 38.44 27.78
CA GLY A 4 6.46 37.32 28.65
C GLY A 4 6.44 36.00 27.90
N ILE A 5 7.58 35.30 27.87
CA ILE A 5 7.72 33.94 27.35
C ILE A 5 7.25 32.99 28.46
N GLY A 6 6.05 32.42 28.31
CA GLY A 6 5.53 31.37 29.20
C GLY A 6 6.04 30.01 28.77
N GLY A 7 7.03 29.47 29.49
CA GLY A 7 7.55 28.13 29.29
C GLY A 7 6.53 27.05 29.66
N ALA A 8 6.28 26.11 28.75
CA ALA A 8 5.49 24.92 29.03
C ALA A 8 6.33 23.92 29.83
N ALA A 9 5.93 23.66 31.07
CA ALA A 9 6.51 22.64 31.92
C ALA A 9 6.16 21.23 31.39
N LEU A 10 7.17 20.46 31.01
CA LEU A 10 7.05 19.02 30.75
C LEU A 10 6.93 18.29 32.10
N SER A 11 5.70 17.98 32.53
CA SER A 11 5.49 17.07 33.67
C SER A 11 5.90 15.64 33.26
N GLY A 12 6.89 15.08 33.95
CA GLY A 12 7.59 13.82 33.64
C GLY A 12 6.82 12.52 33.85
N HIS A 13 5.54 12.44 33.49
CA HIS A 13 4.80 11.19 33.46
C HIS A 13 4.51 10.77 32.01
N SER A 14 5.18 9.72 31.53
CA SER A 14 4.89 9.11 30.24
C SER A 14 3.50 8.49 30.26
N LEU A 15 2.57 9.04 29.46
CA LEU A 15 1.20 8.55 29.28
C LEU A 15 1.11 7.19 28.55
N LEU A 16 2.25 6.59 28.18
CA LEU A 16 2.30 5.38 27.35
C LEU A 16 2.01 4.06 28.08
N ASN A 17 1.87 4.06 29.42
CA ASN A 17 1.77 2.82 30.22
C ASN A 17 0.34 2.37 30.59
N GLY A 18 -0.71 2.99 30.05
CA GLY A 18 -2.11 2.75 30.45
C GLY A 18 -3.05 2.15 29.40
N GLY A 19 -2.54 1.70 28.24
CA GLY A 19 -3.40 1.22 27.14
C GLY A 19 -4.08 2.34 26.34
N VAL A 20 -3.62 3.58 26.49
CA VAL A 20 -4.07 4.75 25.74
C VAL A 20 -2.87 5.38 25.05
N ALA A 21 -2.89 5.44 23.71
CA ALA A 21 -1.85 6.10 22.93
C ALA A 21 -2.29 7.51 22.54
N LEU A 22 -1.48 8.50 22.91
CA LEU A 22 -1.64 9.89 22.52
C LEU A 22 -0.82 10.14 21.25
N VAL A 23 -1.46 10.25 20.08
CA VAL A 23 -0.77 10.55 18.82
C VAL A 23 -0.99 12.01 18.46
N ALA A 24 0.08 12.80 18.51
CA ALA A 24 0.12 14.14 17.94
C ALA A 24 0.62 14.05 16.49
N LEU A 25 -0.24 14.38 15.53
CA LEU A 25 0.17 14.57 14.13
C LEU A 25 0.76 15.97 13.98
N GLY A 26 1.87 16.09 13.27
CA GLY A 26 2.61 17.34 13.12
C GLY A 26 1.76 18.55 12.70
N GLY A 27 2.08 19.70 13.29
CA GLY A 27 1.72 21.05 12.82
C GLY A 27 0.23 21.46 12.89
N PHE A 28 -0.71 20.52 12.82
CA PHE A 28 -2.15 20.82 12.78
C PHE A 28 -2.95 19.84 13.64
N GLY A 29 -3.08 20.14 14.93
CA GLY A 29 -4.17 19.60 15.75
C GLY A 29 -3.78 19.08 17.15
N PRO A 30 -4.75 19.02 18.09
CA PRO A 30 -4.58 18.52 19.44
C PRO A 30 -4.54 16.99 19.48
N PRO A 31 -4.02 16.43 20.58
CA PRO A 31 -3.78 15.00 20.70
C PRO A 31 -5.05 14.12 20.73
N LEU A 32 -4.94 12.90 20.19
CA LEU A 32 -6.02 11.90 20.10
C LEU A 32 -5.91 10.80 21.18
N LEU A 33 -7.05 10.29 21.64
CA LEU A 33 -7.17 9.21 22.63
C LEU A 33 -7.61 7.90 21.94
N VAL A 34 -6.84 6.81 22.07
CA VAL A 34 -7.26 5.47 21.62
C VAL A 34 -7.70 4.64 22.82
N ALA A 35 -8.95 4.16 22.83
CA ALA A 35 -9.50 3.30 23.88
C ALA A 35 -10.07 1.99 23.30
N ALA A 36 -9.75 0.85 23.93
CA ALA A 36 -10.43 -0.43 23.74
C ALA A 36 -10.54 -0.97 22.29
N ALA A 37 -9.41 -1.10 21.58
CA ALA A 37 -9.30 -1.81 20.30
C ALA A 37 -10.14 -1.28 19.11
N ARG A 38 -10.82 -0.13 19.28
CA ARG A 38 -11.45 0.62 18.21
C ARG A 38 -10.95 2.05 18.26
N ALA A 39 -10.33 2.52 17.18
CA ALA A 39 -10.03 3.94 17.05
C ALA A 39 -11.36 4.69 16.88
N THR A 40 -11.74 5.47 17.88
CA THR A 40 -12.94 6.32 17.87
C THR A 40 -12.53 7.73 18.28
N SER A 41 -13.15 8.76 17.70
CA SER A 41 -13.07 10.10 18.31
C SER A 41 -13.74 10.04 19.68
N GLY A 42 -12.96 10.18 20.76
CA GLY A 42 -13.45 10.13 22.13
C GLY A 42 -14.25 11.38 22.55
N GLU A 43 -15.13 11.23 23.54
CA GLU A 43 -15.74 12.38 24.22
C GLU A 43 -14.65 13.23 24.90
N GLY A 44 -14.67 14.54 24.66
CA GLY A 44 -13.65 15.49 25.14
C GLY A 44 -12.59 15.87 24.10
N ALA A 45 -12.54 15.21 22.94
CA ALA A 45 -11.74 15.71 21.82
C ALA A 45 -12.37 17.03 21.29
N PRO A 46 -11.60 18.11 21.08
CA PRO A 46 -12.16 19.36 20.58
C PRO A 46 -12.86 19.13 19.25
N ARG A 47 -14.11 19.57 19.18
CA ARG A 47 -14.99 19.40 18.02
C ARG A 47 -14.39 20.18 16.86
N MET A 48 -13.68 19.48 15.98
CA MET A 48 -13.07 20.10 14.82
C MET A 48 -14.15 20.63 13.87
N PRO A 49 -13.91 21.74 13.17
CA PRO A 49 -14.85 22.27 12.17
C PRO A 49 -15.17 21.27 11.04
N SER A 50 -14.32 20.24 10.85
CA SER A 50 -14.53 19.16 9.89
C SER A 50 -14.36 17.78 10.52
N ASP A 51 -15.19 16.85 10.08
CA ASP A 51 -15.23 15.42 10.43
C ASP A 51 -14.12 14.59 9.76
N ARG A 52 -13.27 15.22 8.94
CA ARG A 52 -12.21 14.55 8.14
C ARG A 52 -11.30 13.63 8.96
N HIS A 53 -11.04 13.97 10.23
CA HIS A 53 -10.23 13.14 11.12
C HIS A 53 -10.96 11.87 11.55
N GLY A 54 -12.27 11.92 11.79
CA GLY A 54 -13.09 10.73 12.05
C GLY A 54 -13.19 9.84 10.81
N ALA A 55 -13.39 10.45 9.63
CA ALA A 55 -13.47 9.73 8.36
C ALA A 55 -12.21 8.90 8.04
N ALA A 56 -11.03 9.37 8.45
CA ALA A 56 -9.77 8.63 8.27
C ALA A 56 -9.70 7.33 9.10
N PHE A 57 -10.35 7.30 10.27
CA PHE A 57 -10.48 6.10 11.10
C PHE A 57 -11.61 5.19 10.62
N ASP A 58 -12.74 5.76 10.19
CA ASP A 58 -13.86 5.00 9.63
C ASP A 58 -13.47 4.26 8.35
N ALA A 59 -12.51 4.82 7.58
CA ALA A 59 -11.96 4.17 6.40
C ALA A 59 -11.45 2.75 6.69
N VAL A 60 -10.85 2.52 7.87
CA VAL A 60 -10.34 1.20 8.28
C VAL A 60 -11.43 0.13 8.26
N TYR A 61 -12.65 0.52 8.63
CA TYR A 61 -13.84 -0.34 8.71
C TYR A 61 -14.78 -0.16 7.51
N ALA A 62 -14.33 0.53 6.46
CA ALA A 62 -15.18 0.83 5.32
C ALA A 62 -15.67 -0.45 4.64
N PRO A 63 -16.90 -0.45 4.07
CA PRO A 63 -17.41 -1.59 3.31
C PRO A 63 -16.53 -1.99 2.13
N THR A 64 -15.69 -1.07 1.64
CA THR A 64 -14.74 -1.28 0.55
C THR A 64 -13.46 -2.01 0.98
N ARG A 65 -13.30 -2.37 2.26
CA ARG A 65 -12.10 -3.04 2.76
C ARG A 65 -11.90 -4.42 2.11
N ILE A 66 -10.68 -4.69 1.64
CA ILE A 66 -10.33 -6.03 1.12
C ILE A 66 -9.93 -6.90 2.31
N LYS A 67 -10.68 -7.98 2.52
CA LYS A 67 -10.56 -8.84 3.72
C LYS A 67 -9.61 -10.02 3.53
N HIS A 68 -9.46 -10.51 2.31
CA HIS A 68 -8.73 -11.73 1.96
C HIS A 68 -8.00 -11.54 0.63
N PRO A 69 -7.00 -12.37 0.30
CA PRO A 69 -6.47 -12.44 -1.06
C PRO A 69 -7.57 -12.82 -2.04
N MET A 70 -7.67 -12.07 -3.14
CA MET A 70 -8.72 -12.25 -4.14
C MET A 70 -8.10 -12.40 -5.52
N VAL A 71 -8.62 -13.33 -6.31
CA VAL A 71 -8.19 -13.55 -7.69
C VAL A 71 -9.40 -13.45 -8.60
N ARG A 72 -9.28 -12.74 -9.71
CA ARG A 72 -10.33 -12.66 -10.72
C ARG A 72 -10.61 -14.06 -11.26
N ARG A 73 -11.88 -14.49 -11.24
CA ARG A 73 -12.30 -15.85 -11.62
C ARG A 73 -11.70 -16.29 -12.97
N ALA A 74 -11.84 -15.45 -14.00
CA ALA A 74 -11.31 -15.73 -15.33
C ALA A 74 -9.80 -15.99 -15.33
N TYR A 75 -9.02 -15.23 -14.55
CA TYR A 75 -7.57 -15.47 -14.42
C TYR A 75 -7.28 -16.80 -13.70
N LEU A 76 -8.07 -17.15 -12.68
CA LEU A 76 -7.88 -18.40 -11.94
C LEU A 76 -8.18 -19.64 -12.81
N GLU A 77 -9.16 -19.54 -13.71
CA GLU A 77 -9.61 -20.63 -14.58
C GLU A 77 -8.78 -20.75 -15.86
N GLN A 78 -8.38 -19.63 -16.47
CA GLN A 78 -7.77 -19.59 -17.81
C GLN A 78 -6.32 -19.06 -17.82
N GLY A 79 -5.84 -18.46 -16.73
CA GLY A 79 -4.48 -17.93 -16.59
C GLY A 79 -4.26 -16.52 -17.14
N ALA A 80 -3.00 -16.21 -17.46
CA ALA A 80 -2.61 -14.89 -17.95
C ALA A 80 -3.26 -14.55 -19.29
N GLY A 81 -3.71 -13.31 -19.45
CA GLY A 81 -4.39 -12.85 -20.67
C GLY A 81 -5.87 -13.25 -20.78
N ALA A 82 -6.41 -13.97 -19.81
CA ALA A 82 -7.82 -14.37 -19.76
C ALA A 82 -8.75 -13.14 -19.77
N GLU A 83 -9.75 -13.14 -20.65
CA GLU A 83 -10.84 -12.15 -20.70
C GLU A 83 -10.44 -10.70 -20.35
N ARG A 84 -9.35 -10.18 -20.93
CA ARG A 84 -8.81 -8.86 -20.54
C ARG A 84 -9.84 -7.73 -20.64
N GLY A 85 -10.79 -7.84 -21.57
CA GLY A 85 -11.89 -6.88 -21.74
C GLY A 85 -12.89 -6.82 -20.57
N SER A 86 -13.02 -7.89 -19.77
CA SER A 86 -13.96 -7.98 -18.64
C SER A 86 -13.39 -7.42 -17.33
N ARG A 87 -12.11 -6.99 -17.29
CA ARG A 87 -11.50 -6.33 -16.12
C ARG A 87 -12.31 -5.11 -15.67
N GLY A 88 -12.64 -5.06 -14.38
CA GLY A 88 -13.52 -4.05 -13.78
C GLY A 88 -14.99 -4.46 -13.67
N LYS A 89 -15.39 -5.59 -14.28
CA LYS A 89 -16.74 -6.16 -14.20
C LYS A 89 -16.76 -7.63 -13.73
N GLY A 90 -15.60 -8.29 -13.71
CA GLY A 90 -15.50 -9.72 -13.40
C GLY A 90 -15.61 -10.03 -11.91
N ASP A 91 -16.01 -11.27 -11.62
CA ASP A 91 -16.09 -11.80 -10.27
C ASP A 91 -14.71 -12.09 -9.70
N PHE A 92 -14.57 -11.88 -8.40
CA PHE A 92 -13.39 -12.26 -7.63
C PHE A 92 -13.68 -13.48 -6.76
N VAL A 93 -12.72 -14.38 -6.70
CA VAL A 93 -12.74 -15.58 -5.87
C VAL A 93 -11.70 -15.41 -4.75
N ARG A 94 -12.11 -15.65 -3.51
CA ARG A 94 -11.19 -15.70 -2.37
C ARG A 94 -10.23 -16.88 -2.54
N VAL A 95 -8.95 -16.65 -2.30
CA VAL A 95 -7.92 -17.70 -2.28
C VAL A 95 -7.11 -17.62 -0.98
N SER A 96 -6.35 -18.67 -0.68
CA SER A 96 -5.38 -18.61 0.42
C SER A 96 -4.22 -17.68 0.08
N TRP A 97 -3.55 -17.15 1.10
CA TRP A 97 -2.31 -16.40 0.94
C TRP A 97 -1.26 -17.19 0.17
N GLU A 98 -1.13 -18.48 0.48
CA GLU A 98 -0.12 -19.32 -0.16
C GLU A 98 -0.38 -19.45 -1.65
N ARG A 99 -1.64 -19.68 -2.03
CA ARG A 99 -2.03 -19.71 -3.44
C ARG A 99 -1.83 -18.37 -4.14
N ALA A 100 -2.19 -17.26 -3.49
CA ALA A 100 -2.02 -15.93 -4.08
C ALA A 100 -0.54 -15.60 -4.32
N LEU A 101 0.32 -15.87 -3.34
CA LEU A 101 1.75 -15.62 -3.43
C LEU A 101 2.43 -16.52 -4.48
N ASP A 102 1.99 -17.77 -4.59
CA ASP A 102 2.49 -18.70 -5.63
C ASP A 102 2.12 -18.22 -7.03
N LEU A 103 0.87 -17.77 -7.23
CA LEU A 103 0.42 -17.19 -8.51
C LEU A 103 1.25 -15.96 -8.88
N VAL A 104 1.45 -15.02 -7.94
CA VAL A 104 2.26 -13.82 -8.17
C VAL A 104 3.71 -14.18 -8.50
N ALA A 105 4.34 -15.07 -7.72
CA ALA A 105 5.73 -15.46 -7.95
C ALA A 105 5.92 -16.23 -9.27
N ALA A 106 4.98 -17.11 -9.62
CA ALA A 106 5.01 -17.84 -10.89
C ALA A 106 4.87 -16.87 -12.08
N GLU A 107 3.98 -15.89 -11.96
CA GLU A 107 3.69 -14.95 -13.04
C GLU A 107 4.81 -13.92 -13.24
N LEU A 108 5.43 -13.46 -12.16
CA LEU A 108 6.66 -12.66 -12.22
C LEU A 108 7.79 -13.42 -12.93
N ARG A 109 7.99 -14.70 -12.62
CA ARG A 109 8.98 -15.55 -13.31
C ARG A 109 8.64 -15.77 -14.77
N ARG A 110 7.38 -16.08 -15.07
CA ARG A 110 6.91 -16.35 -16.44
C ARG A 110 7.17 -15.15 -17.34
N VAL A 111 6.73 -13.97 -16.92
CA VAL A 111 6.87 -12.76 -17.75
C VAL A 111 8.33 -12.38 -17.92
N ALA A 112 9.14 -12.42 -16.86
CA ALA A 112 10.57 -12.17 -16.97
C ALA A 112 11.28 -13.21 -17.86
N GLY A 113 10.89 -14.48 -17.79
CA GLY A 113 11.49 -15.56 -18.59
C GLY A 113 11.10 -15.55 -20.07
N VAL A 114 9.85 -15.18 -20.39
CA VAL A 114 9.32 -15.21 -21.76
C VAL A 114 9.53 -13.89 -22.49
N HIS A 115 9.32 -12.76 -21.81
CA HIS A 115 9.33 -11.43 -22.41
C HIS A 115 10.53 -10.57 -21.96
N GLY A 116 11.35 -11.07 -21.04
CA GLY A 116 12.41 -10.32 -20.41
C GLY A 116 11.89 -9.44 -19.26
N SER A 117 12.80 -9.09 -18.35
CA SER A 117 12.49 -8.27 -17.17
C SER A 117 11.96 -6.86 -17.51
N ALA A 118 12.21 -6.37 -18.73
CA ALA A 118 11.67 -5.10 -19.20
C ALA A 118 10.15 -5.12 -19.35
N ALA A 119 9.54 -6.29 -19.53
CA ALA A 119 8.11 -6.45 -19.70
C ALA A 119 7.31 -6.37 -18.38
N VAL A 120 7.99 -6.23 -17.25
CA VAL A 120 7.39 -6.07 -15.92
C VAL A 120 7.46 -4.61 -15.50
N PHE A 121 6.29 -3.99 -15.36
CA PHE A 121 6.13 -2.67 -14.81
C PHE A 121 5.78 -2.72 -13.33
N SER A 122 6.44 -1.89 -12.53
CA SER A 122 6.11 -1.69 -11.12
C SER A 122 5.82 -0.22 -10.82
N GLY A 123 4.70 0.06 -10.15
CA GLY A 123 4.28 1.42 -9.84
C GLY A 123 3.48 1.51 -8.55
N ALA A 124 3.39 2.70 -7.99
CA ALA A 124 2.65 2.96 -6.76
C ALA A 124 1.86 4.26 -6.87
N ASP A 125 0.70 4.30 -6.21
CA ASP A 125 0.08 5.57 -5.85
C ASP A 125 0.70 6.05 -4.53
N GLY A 126 1.03 7.34 -4.44
CA GLY A 126 1.75 7.93 -3.30
C GLY A 126 0.94 8.07 -2.01
N GLY A 127 -0.26 7.47 -1.96
CA GLY A 127 -1.33 7.86 -1.04
C GLY A 127 -1.33 7.23 0.36
N GLU A 128 -0.78 6.04 0.58
CA GLU A 128 -1.13 5.26 1.80
C GLU A 128 0.04 4.87 2.73
N SER A 129 1.29 5.10 2.35
CA SER A 129 2.43 4.78 3.23
C SER A 129 3.49 5.88 3.18
N ARG A 130 3.46 6.76 4.19
CA ARG A 130 4.50 7.78 4.44
C ARG A 130 5.67 7.24 5.28
N GLY A 131 5.57 6.00 5.72
CA GLY A 131 6.57 5.36 6.56
C GLY A 131 7.83 4.92 5.82
N GLN A 132 8.92 4.86 6.56
CA GLN A 132 10.24 4.45 6.09
C GLN A 132 10.37 2.92 6.09
N LEU A 133 9.73 2.20 7.03
CA LEU A 133 9.82 0.75 7.13
C LEU A 133 8.87 0.05 6.15
N HIS A 134 7.63 0.53 6.06
CA HIS A 134 6.63 0.02 5.13
C HIS A 134 6.50 0.90 3.88
N GLY A 135 7.58 1.57 3.48
CA GLY A 135 7.66 2.39 2.29
C GLY A 135 7.47 1.55 1.02
N ARG A 136 6.23 1.47 0.54
CA ARG A 136 5.78 0.54 -0.52
C ARG A 136 6.64 0.58 -1.79
N PRO A 137 6.93 1.74 -2.39
CA PRO A 137 7.72 1.79 -3.62
C PRO A 137 9.16 1.31 -3.42
N ARG A 138 9.77 1.62 -2.27
CA ARG A 138 11.14 1.20 -1.91
C ARG A 138 11.24 -0.31 -1.71
N LEU A 139 10.27 -0.91 -1.02
CA LEU A 139 10.24 -2.36 -0.83
C LEU A 139 10.01 -3.11 -2.14
N LEU A 140 9.10 -2.62 -2.98
CA LEU A 140 8.87 -3.20 -4.31
C LEU A 140 10.11 -3.08 -5.19
N ARG A 141 10.74 -1.91 -5.23
CA ARG A 141 12.00 -1.69 -5.95
C ARG A 141 13.10 -2.63 -5.47
N ARG A 142 13.28 -2.79 -4.15
CA ARG A 142 14.24 -3.73 -3.57
C ARG A 142 13.97 -5.17 -4.02
N LEU A 143 12.72 -5.63 -3.93
CA LEU A 143 12.32 -6.96 -4.38
C LEU A 143 12.66 -7.16 -5.87
N MET A 144 12.29 -6.21 -6.72
CA MET A 144 12.53 -6.28 -8.16
C MET A 144 14.01 -6.26 -8.51
N SER A 145 14.81 -5.43 -7.81
CA SER A 145 16.27 -5.39 -8.01
C SER A 145 16.96 -6.68 -7.58
N LEU A 146 16.59 -7.27 -6.44
CA LEU A 146 17.19 -8.52 -5.96
C LEU A 146 16.85 -9.74 -6.84
N THR A 147 15.67 -9.72 -7.45
CA THR A 147 15.16 -10.81 -8.30
C THR A 147 15.56 -10.63 -9.76
N GLY A 148 15.92 -9.41 -10.17
CA GLY A 148 16.24 -9.08 -11.55
C GLY A 148 15.03 -9.05 -12.47
N VAL A 149 13.81 -8.93 -11.92
CA VAL A 149 12.54 -9.17 -12.64
C VAL A 149 11.91 -7.92 -13.27
N ALA A 150 12.30 -6.69 -12.90
CA ALA A 150 11.69 -5.47 -13.48
C ALA A 150 12.69 -4.34 -13.79
N VAL A 151 12.41 -3.57 -14.85
CA VAL A 151 13.24 -2.44 -15.33
C VAL A 151 12.79 -1.07 -14.80
N ALA A 152 11.51 -0.90 -14.43
CA ALA A 152 11.00 0.40 -13.99
C ALA A 152 10.16 0.28 -12.71
N ALA A 153 10.70 0.81 -11.61
CA ALA A 153 9.94 1.19 -10.43
C ALA A 153 9.64 2.69 -10.56
N CYS A 154 8.38 3.02 -10.82
CA CYS A 154 7.98 4.41 -10.98
C CYS A 154 7.46 4.97 -9.65
N ASP A 155 8.22 5.89 -9.05
CA ASP A 155 7.84 6.58 -7.81
C ASP A 155 6.89 7.77 -8.05
N ALA A 156 6.58 8.10 -9.32
CA ALA A 156 5.70 9.21 -9.69
C ALA A 156 4.83 8.87 -10.91
N PRO A 157 3.49 8.95 -10.85
CA PRO A 157 2.58 8.47 -11.90
C PRO A 157 2.77 9.10 -13.31
N ARG A 158 3.50 10.22 -13.41
CA ARG A 158 3.86 10.90 -14.67
C ARG A 158 5.05 10.30 -15.40
N ALA A 159 5.88 9.48 -14.75
CA ALA A 159 7.07 8.86 -15.33
C ALA A 159 6.89 7.37 -15.63
N ALA A 160 5.65 6.86 -15.56
CA ALA A 160 5.36 5.48 -15.91
C ALA A 160 5.47 5.31 -17.44
N PRO A 161 6.00 4.17 -17.93
CA PRO A 161 6.30 3.95 -19.34
C PRO A 161 5.02 3.61 -20.12
N TRP A 162 4.04 4.50 -20.09
CA TRP A 162 2.74 4.30 -20.71
C TRP A 162 2.87 4.10 -22.22
N ASP A 163 3.83 4.77 -22.85
CA ASP A 163 4.12 4.62 -24.28
C ASP A 163 4.64 3.20 -24.59
N ALA A 164 5.49 2.62 -23.75
CA ALA A 164 5.95 1.24 -23.89
C ALA A 164 4.82 0.22 -23.62
N ALA A 165 3.92 0.53 -22.69
CA ALA A 165 2.73 -0.28 -22.46
C ALA A 165 1.75 -0.22 -23.66
N GLU A 166 1.68 0.91 -24.35
CA GLU A 166 0.91 1.06 -25.60
C GLU A 166 1.55 0.34 -26.78
N ALA A 167 2.89 0.39 -26.87
CA ALA A 167 3.67 -0.40 -27.81
C ALA A 167 3.58 -1.92 -27.54
N GLY A 168 2.98 -2.31 -26.41
CA GLY A 168 2.77 -3.70 -26.03
C GLY A 168 4.02 -4.38 -25.47
N GLU A 169 5.04 -3.61 -25.08
CA GLU A 169 6.28 -4.10 -24.49
C GLU A 169 6.07 -4.55 -23.03
N ILE A 170 5.14 -3.91 -22.33
CA ILE A 170 4.76 -4.29 -20.95
C ILE A 170 3.68 -5.37 -21.00
N LYS A 171 3.93 -6.51 -20.32
CA LYS A 171 2.98 -7.61 -20.18
C LYS A 171 2.39 -7.73 -18.78
N LEU A 172 3.13 -7.29 -17.76
CA LEU A 172 2.71 -7.37 -16.36
C LEU A 172 2.79 -6.01 -15.69
N ALA A 173 1.76 -5.65 -14.92
CA ALA A 173 1.84 -4.54 -13.97
C ALA A 173 1.69 -5.03 -12.53
N TYR A 174 2.68 -4.71 -11.68
CA TYR A 174 2.55 -4.80 -10.22
C TYR A 174 2.30 -3.38 -9.68
N TRP A 175 1.07 -3.14 -9.22
CA TRP A 175 0.62 -1.83 -8.78
C TRP A 175 0.35 -1.78 -7.27
N LEU A 176 0.86 -0.74 -6.62
CA LEU A 176 0.72 -0.53 -5.19
C LEU A 176 -0.34 0.55 -4.90
N GLY A 177 -1.57 0.10 -4.67
CA GLY A 177 -2.63 0.86 -4.02
C GLY A 177 -3.19 2.05 -4.79
N GLY A 178 -4.27 2.61 -4.25
CA GLY A 178 -4.75 3.94 -4.56
C GLY A 178 -5.52 4.09 -5.86
N LEU A 179 -5.62 5.34 -6.34
CA LEU A 179 -6.26 5.62 -7.60
C LEU A 179 -5.39 5.06 -8.73
N LEU A 180 -6.04 4.55 -9.77
CA LEU A 180 -5.42 4.53 -11.09
C LEU A 180 -4.79 5.91 -11.35
N PRO A 181 -3.61 6.06 -11.94
CA PRO A 181 -2.98 7.36 -12.10
C PRO A 181 -3.88 8.36 -12.86
N VAL A 182 -4.70 9.14 -12.14
CA VAL A 182 -5.73 10.04 -12.72
C VAL A 182 -5.26 11.48 -12.82
N ALA A 183 -4.13 11.83 -12.20
CA ALA A 183 -3.64 13.20 -12.19
C ALA A 183 -2.89 13.53 -13.50
N GLY A 184 -3.65 13.89 -14.53
CA GLY A 184 -3.13 14.41 -15.81
C GLY A 184 -3.04 13.41 -16.96
N ALA A 185 -3.56 12.18 -16.79
CA ALA A 185 -3.60 11.16 -17.85
C ALA A 185 -5.02 11.01 -18.42
N ASP A 186 -5.13 10.76 -19.73
CA ASP A 186 -6.39 10.35 -20.37
C ASP A 186 -6.89 9.05 -19.70
N ARG A 187 -8.03 9.16 -19.01
CA ARG A 187 -8.67 8.03 -18.31
C ARG A 187 -8.95 6.86 -19.25
N ASN A 188 -9.38 7.14 -20.48
CA ASN A 188 -9.68 6.09 -21.45
C ASN A 188 -8.40 5.41 -21.92
N ARG A 189 -7.30 6.16 -22.06
CA ARG A 189 -5.97 5.63 -22.35
C ARG A 189 -5.52 4.64 -21.29
N LEU A 190 -5.58 5.04 -20.03
CA LEU A 190 -5.20 4.17 -18.92
C LEU A 190 -6.07 2.91 -18.83
N LEU A 191 -7.37 3.03 -19.11
CA LEU A 191 -8.27 1.88 -19.18
C LEU A 191 -7.94 0.92 -20.34
N ARG A 192 -7.52 1.43 -21.49
CA ARG A 192 -7.05 0.61 -22.62
C ARG A 192 -5.76 -0.13 -22.25
N LEU A 193 -4.82 0.58 -21.62
CA LEU A 193 -3.56 0.01 -21.14
C LEU A 193 -3.76 -1.09 -20.11
N TRP A 194 -4.62 -0.87 -19.11
CA TRP A 194 -4.96 -1.91 -18.14
C TRP A 194 -5.63 -3.13 -18.76
N ARG A 195 -6.18 -3.03 -19.98
CA ARG A 195 -6.73 -4.15 -20.74
C ARG A 195 -5.72 -4.78 -21.71
N SER A 196 -4.61 -4.11 -22.03
CA SER A 196 -3.58 -4.70 -22.91
C SER A 196 -2.70 -5.70 -22.16
N LEU A 197 -2.43 -5.44 -20.88
CA LEU A 197 -1.59 -6.27 -20.01
C LEU A 197 -2.08 -7.73 -19.94
N GLU A 198 -1.16 -8.68 -19.92
CA GLU A 198 -1.47 -10.10 -19.69
C GLU A 198 -1.90 -10.32 -18.24
N THR A 199 -1.20 -9.68 -17.29
CA THR A 199 -1.52 -9.78 -15.86
C THR A 199 -1.43 -8.43 -15.15
N CYS A 200 -2.43 -8.15 -14.31
CA CYS A 200 -2.44 -7.04 -13.37
C CYS A 200 -2.45 -7.55 -11.92
N ILE A 201 -1.44 -7.17 -11.15
CA ILE A 201 -1.32 -7.51 -9.73
C ILE A 201 -1.49 -6.21 -8.94
N VAL A 202 -2.41 -6.19 -7.99
CA VAL A 202 -2.66 -5.02 -7.14
C VAL A 202 -2.52 -5.39 -5.68
N GLN A 203 -1.76 -4.58 -4.95
CA GLN A 203 -1.65 -4.65 -3.52
C GLN A 203 -2.38 -3.46 -2.93
N ASP A 204 -3.44 -3.64 -2.15
CA ASP A 204 -4.31 -2.54 -1.70
C ASP A 204 -5.03 -2.89 -0.39
N SER A 205 -5.36 -1.86 0.39
CA SER A 205 -6.17 -2.00 1.59
C SER A 205 -7.68 -1.98 1.26
N HIS A 206 -8.06 -1.28 0.18
CA HIS A 206 -9.45 -1.08 -0.22
C HIS A 206 -9.71 -1.44 -1.70
N TRP A 207 -10.96 -1.70 -2.04
CA TRP A 207 -11.44 -1.93 -3.40
C TRP A 207 -11.44 -0.66 -4.25
N THR A 208 -10.25 -0.16 -4.54
CA THR A 208 -9.98 0.97 -5.43
C THR A 208 -10.31 0.64 -6.89
N PRO A 209 -10.44 1.65 -7.77
CA PRO A 209 -10.59 1.41 -9.21
C PRO A 209 -9.47 0.56 -9.83
N ALA A 210 -8.25 0.61 -9.27
CA ALA A 210 -7.14 -0.25 -9.68
C ALA A 210 -7.38 -1.69 -9.22
N ALA A 211 -7.69 -1.91 -7.94
CA ALA A 211 -7.95 -3.24 -7.38
C ALA A 211 -9.10 -3.96 -8.11
N ARG A 212 -10.18 -3.24 -8.44
CA ARG A 212 -11.32 -3.82 -9.20
C ARG A 212 -10.96 -4.25 -10.62
N ARG A 213 -9.84 -3.79 -11.17
CA ARG A 213 -9.35 -4.15 -12.52
C ARG A 213 -8.18 -5.12 -12.49
N ALA A 214 -7.73 -5.53 -11.31
CA ALA A 214 -6.66 -6.49 -11.16
C ALA A 214 -7.10 -7.92 -11.52
N ASP A 215 -6.12 -8.77 -11.79
CA ASP A 215 -6.28 -10.22 -11.84
C ASP A 215 -6.00 -10.84 -10.48
N ILE A 216 -5.04 -10.29 -9.72
CA ILE A 216 -4.69 -10.73 -8.37
C ILE A 216 -4.69 -9.51 -7.45
N VAL A 217 -5.37 -9.60 -6.31
CA VAL A 217 -5.44 -8.57 -5.27
C VAL A 217 -4.93 -9.09 -3.95
N LEU A 218 -3.91 -8.42 -3.40
CA LEU A 218 -3.29 -8.75 -2.10
C LEU A 218 -3.70 -7.70 -1.04
N PRO A 219 -4.40 -8.09 0.04
CA PRO A 219 -4.87 -7.15 1.05
C PRO A 219 -3.73 -6.66 1.94
N THR A 220 -3.56 -5.33 2.01
CA THR A 220 -2.58 -4.70 2.90
C THR A 220 -3.17 -4.08 4.15
N THR A 221 -2.37 -4.03 5.21
CA THR A 221 -2.64 -3.22 6.40
C THR A 221 -2.70 -1.74 6.04
N THR A 222 -3.60 -1.00 6.67
CA THR A 222 -3.55 0.48 6.70
C THR A 222 -2.43 0.95 7.62
N SER A 223 -2.11 2.25 7.60
CA SER A 223 -1.07 2.85 8.46
C SER A 223 -1.35 2.67 9.96
N TRP A 224 -2.62 2.48 10.33
CA TRP A 224 -3.06 2.31 11.72
C TRP A 224 -2.81 0.91 12.29
N GLU A 225 -2.56 -0.07 11.41
CA GLU A 225 -2.45 -1.49 11.73
C GLU A 225 -0.99 -1.98 11.85
N ARG A 226 -0.01 -1.08 11.76
CA ARG A 226 1.43 -1.40 11.77
C ARG A 226 2.25 -0.37 12.53
N ASP A 227 3.40 -0.80 13.05
CA ASP A 227 4.45 0.11 13.56
C ASP A 227 5.26 0.64 12.36
N ASP A 228 5.66 1.91 12.38
CA ASP A 228 6.46 2.50 11.30
C ASP A 228 7.33 3.66 11.82
N ILE A 229 8.12 4.27 10.94
CA ILE A 229 8.89 5.47 11.23
C ILE A 229 8.61 6.48 10.11
N GLU A 230 8.11 7.66 10.44
CA GLU A 230 7.93 8.74 9.47
C GLU A 230 9.13 9.70 9.54
N CYS A 231 9.65 10.10 8.37
CA CYS A 231 10.54 11.26 8.29
C CYS A 231 9.66 12.46 7.97
N VAL A 232 9.57 13.40 8.91
CA VAL A 232 8.82 14.62 8.73
C VAL A 232 9.79 15.76 8.54
N ASP A 233 9.69 16.40 7.39
CA ASP A 233 10.36 17.66 7.11
C ASP A 233 9.32 18.77 7.37
N ASP A 234 9.48 19.49 8.48
CA ASP A 234 8.65 20.64 8.83
C ASP A 234 9.53 21.87 9.08
N GLU A 235 8.91 22.98 9.50
CA GLU A 235 9.62 24.24 9.74
C GLU A 235 10.70 24.13 10.83
N ALA A 236 10.66 23.10 11.68
CA ALA A 236 11.68 22.82 12.68
C ALA A 236 12.84 21.95 12.17
N GLY A 237 12.81 21.56 10.89
CA GLY A 237 13.83 20.72 10.25
C GLY A 237 13.36 19.29 10.00
N ARG A 238 14.31 18.39 9.70
CA ARG A 238 14.02 16.97 9.49
C ARG A 238 13.97 16.25 10.83
N SER A 239 12.83 15.62 11.13
CA SER A 239 12.64 14.83 12.34
C SER A 239 12.20 13.41 12.01
N LEU A 240 12.62 12.44 12.83
CA LEU A 240 12.11 11.07 12.78
C LEU A 240 11.01 10.92 13.83
N ARG A 241 9.86 10.40 13.41
CA ARG A 241 8.71 10.15 14.29
C ARG A 241 8.35 8.67 14.28
N PRO A 242 8.40 7.97 15.42
CA PRO A 242 7.87 6.62 15.49
C PRO A 242 6.34 6.65 15.37
N ILE A 243 5.81 5.83 14.47
CA ILE A 243 4.38 5.54 14.37
C ILE A 243 4.15 4.24 15.14
N LYS A 244 3.29 4.30 16.15
CA LYS A 244 2.86 3.12 16.88
C LYS A 244 1.56 2.58 16.29
N ARG A 245 1.51 1.28 16.08
CA ARG A 245 0.30 0.53 15.73
C ARG A 245 -0.82 0.85 16.73
N LEU A 246 -1.96 1.30 16.21
CA LEU A 246 -3.13 1.65 17.02
C LEU A 246 -4.10 0.48 17.20
N ILE A 247 -4.22 -0.37 16.18
CA ILE A 247 -5.09 -1.55 16.19
C ILE A 247 -4.36 -2.75 15.60
N ALA A 248 -4.80 -3.97 15.92
CA ALA A 248 -4.29 -5.16 15.26
C ALA A 248 -4.67 -5.17 13.76
N PRO A 249 -3.85 -5.78 12.88
CA PRO A 249 -4.25 -6.05 11.50
C PRO A 249 -5.62 -6.71 11.42
N LEU A 250 -6.49 -6.16 10.58
CA LEU A 250 -7.85 -6.67 10.38
C LEU A 250 -7.86 -7.77 9.31
N PHE A 251 -8.75 -8.74 9.52
CA PHE A 251 -8.98 -9.86 8.61
C PHE A 251 -7.67 -10.63 8.32
N GLU A 252 -7.37 -10.89 7.06
CA GLU A 252 -6.11 -11.51 6.63
C GLU A 252 -5.13 -10.49 6.06
N SER A 253 -5.30 -9.18 6.32
CA SER A 253 -4.37 -8.15 5.82
C SER A 253 -2.95 -8.37 6.38
N ARG A 254 -1.95 -8.27 5.51
CA ARG A 254 -0.53 -8.33 5.88
C ARG A 254 0.15 -7.00 5.62
N SER A 255 1.24 -6.70 6.34
CA SER A 255 2.04 -5.52 6.05
C SER A 255 2.74 -5.66 4.69
N ASP A 256 3.04 -4.53 4.04
CA ASP A 256 3.76 -4.53 2.76
C ASP A 256 5.08 -5.30 2.85
N HIS A 257 5.82 -5.10 3.96
CA HIS A 257 7.06 -5.81 4.22
C HIS A 257 6.84 -7.33 4.28
N ALA A 258 5.83 -7.79 5.02
CA ALA A 258 5.54 -9.22 5.16
C ALA A 258 5.16 -9.86 3.81
N ILE A 259 4.41 -9.15 2.96
CA ILE A 259 4.04 -9.63 1.63
C ILE A 259 5.30 -9.74 0.74
N PHE A 260 6.12 -8.70 0.68
CA PHE A 260 7.33 -8.72 -0.15
C PHE A 260 8.38 -9.70 0.37
N ALA A 261 8.51 -9.89 1.68
CA ALA A 261 9.38 -10.92 2.25
C ALA A 261 8.92 -12.33 1.83
N ALA A 262 7.61 -12.62 1.92
CA ALA A 262 7.05 -13.91 1.52
C ALA A 262 7.15 -14.16 0.00
N LEU A 263 7.06 -13.10 -0.83
CA LEU A 263 7.34 -13.16 -2.26
C LEU A 263 8.84 -13.38 -2.53
N ALA A 264 9.72 -12.68 -1.82
CA ALA A 264 11.17 -12.84 -1.94
C ALA A 264 11.59 -14.27 -1.61
N GLU A 265 11.03 -14.87 -0.56
CA GLU A 265 11.25 -16.27 -0.20
C GLU A 265 10.87 -17.20 -1.34
N ARG A 266 9.66 -17.04 -1.89
CA ARG A 266 9.20 -17.80 -3.06
C ARG A 266 10.07 -17.60 -4.29
N LEU A 267 10.72 -16.45 -4.42
CA LEU A 267 11.65 -16.11 -5.52
C LEU A 267 13.11 -16.47 -5.21
N GLY A 268 13.40 -17.13 -4.08
CA GLY A 268 14.75 -17.55 -3.69
C GLY A 268 15.66 -16.42 -3.20
N LYS A 269 15.10 -15.27 -2.85
CA LYS A 269 15.80 -14.06 -2.38
C LYS A 269 15.39 -13.64 -0.96
N GLY A 270 14.70 -14.51 -0.22
CA GLY A 270 14.16 -14.22 1.13
C GLY A 270 15.20 -13.63 2.08
N GLN A 271 16.31 -14.34 2.33
CA GLN A 271 17.38 -13.87 3.22
C GLN A 271 18.01 -12.55 2.76
N ALA A 272 18.24 -12.37 1.47
CA ALA A 272 18.79 -11.13 0.92
C ALA A 272 17.81 -9.96 1.05
N PHE A 273 16.50 -10.23 0.93
CA PHE A 273 15.48 -9.21 1.09
C PHE A 273 15.35 -8.75 2.54
N THR A 274 15.30 -9.69 3.49
CA THR A 274 15.10 -9.42 4.91
C THR A 274 16.41 -9.07 5.64
N GLU A 275 17.57 -9.29 5.03
CA GLU A 275 18.89 -9.14 5.67
C GLU A 275 19.00 -9.97 6.96
N SER A 276 18.33 -11.13 6.98
CA SER A 276 18.19 -12.01 8.16
C SER A 276 17.52 -11.34 9.37
N ARG A 277 16.67 -10.33 9.14
CA ARG A 277 15.89 -9.61 10.16
C ARG A 277 14.39 -9.78 9.90
N SER A 278 13.62 -10.12 10.93
CA SER A 278 12.16 -10.36 10.84
C SER A 278 11.35 -9.23 11.46
#